data_AF-A0A2V7QHA6-F1
#
_entry.id   AF-A0A2V7QHA6-F1
#
_cell.length_a   1.000
_cell.length_b   1.000
_cell.length_c   1.000
_cell.angle_alpha   90.00
_cell.angle_beta   90.00
_cell.angle_gamma   90.00
#
_symmetry.space_group_name_H-M   'P 1'
#
loop_
_entity.id
_entity.type
_entity.pdbx_description
1 polymer ?
#
loop_
_entity_poly.entity_id
_entity_poly.type
_entity_poly.pdbx_seq_one_letter_code
_entity_poly.pdbx_strand_id
1 'polypeptide(L)'
;MLVASSLVPAGGAAQADPWAAPVRGSWVRTGPVAAGDVVLASGGSGVEIVVGAAEHLNVRQAATFLAGDIEAISGYRPPIVAAPSAGKTSIRLVTVGNGSLPSAIEVATLRGQWEAYRVITAAATVWLVGSNPRGTAFAAYTLSERLGVDPLYLWTGYVPGHHDPLVLKATRFAQGPPTFRYRGFFHDDEDILPRPFDARGYPLQTGDVPLAWYRRYFETALRLRMNMVAPYVRVHRRFEVQQLASDWGLYYTSHHYDILVSNPFGLMTFNLAAERGVRPDYDWFTNRDGLLTFWRGGVAENHD
;
A
#
# COMPACT_ATOMS: atom_id res chain seq x y z
N MET A 1 43.37 -6.77 29.72
CA MET A 1 42.18 -7.58 29.41
C MET A 1 41.37 -6.81 28.36
N LEU A 2 41.70 -7.00 27.07
CA LEU A 2 40.98 -6.37 25.95
C LEU A 2 39.94 -7.38 25.46
N VAL A 3 38.66 -7.03 25.56
CA VAL A 3 37.58 -7.81 24.95
C VAL A 3 37.50 -7.42 23.48
N ALA A 4 37.91 -8.33 22.61
CA ALA A 4 37.70 -8.20 21.17
C ALA A 4 36.23 -8.50 20.86
N SER A 5 35.45 -7.47 20.57
CA SER A 5 34.11 -7.62 20.01
C SER A 5 34.22 -7.96 18.53
N SER A 6 34.13 -9.25 18.20
CA SER A 6 33.94 -9.73 16.84
C SER A 6 32.52 -9.36 16.37
N LEU A 7 32.43 -8.25 15.62
CA LEU A 7 31.26 -7.94 14.80
C LEU A 7 31.20 -8.95 13.66
N VAL A 8 30.30 -9.93 13.77
CA VAL A 8 29.86 -10.71 12.61
C VAL A 8 29.04 -9.77 11.73
N PRO A 9 29.42 -9.53 10.46
CA PRO A 9 28.53 -8.83 9.55
C PRO A 9 27.35 -9.75 9.29
N ALA A 10 26.15 -9.35 9.73
CA ALA A 10 24.92 -9.92 9.23
C ALA A 10 24.84 -9.56 7.74
N GLY A 11 25.34 -10.47 6.90
CA GLY A 11 25.25 -10.38 5.45
C GLY A 11 23.79 -10.48 5.01
N GLY A 12 23.06 -9.37 5.08
CA GLY A 12 21.87 -9.17 4.28
C GLY A 12 22.30 -8.93 2.85
N ALA A 13 22.61 -9.99 2.11
CA ALA A 13 22.75 -9.87 0.67
C ALA A 13 21.40 -9.39 0.13
N ALA A 14 21.35 -8.12 -0.30
CA ALA A 14 20.28 -7.64 -1.14
C ALA A 14 20.41 -8.37 -2.48
N GLN A 15 19.81 -9.55 -2.58
CA GLN A 15 19.57 -10.21 -3.84
C GLN A 15 18.46 -9.42 -4.54
N ALA A 16 18.86 -8.37 -5.26
CA ALA A 16 18.06 -7.96 -6.39
C ALA A 16 18.04 -9.18 -7.33
N ASP A 17 16.89 -9.84 -7.42
CA ASP A 17 16.71 -10.89 -8.41
C ASP A 17 17.11 -10.30 -9.77
N PRO A 18 18.07 -10.89 -10.50
CA PRO A 18 18.34 -10.45 -11.86
C PRO A 18 17.03 -10.48 -12.64
N TRP A 19 16.82 -9.50 -13.53
CA TRP A 19 15.63 -9.42 -14.38
C TRP A 19 15.67 -10.57 -15.41
N ALA A 20 15.39 -11.78 -14.93
CA ALA A 20 15.63 -13.03 -15.63
C ALA A 20 14.36 -13.60 -16.24
N ALA A 21 13.18 -13.16 -15.76
CA ALA A 21 11.89 -13.62 -16.23
C ALA A 21 10.78 -12.59 -15.95
N PRO A 22 9.64 -12.65 -16.68
CA PRO A 22 8.47 -11.83 -16.39
C PRO A 22 7.99 -12.08 -14.96
N VAL A 23 7.82 -11.02 -14.16
CA VAL A 23 7.24 -11.11 -12.82
C VAL A 23 5.73 -11.35 -12.90
N ARG A 24 5.06 -10.63 -13.81
CA ARG A 24 3.61 -10.69 -13.99
C ARG A 24 3.16 -12.04 -14.55
N GLY A 25 2.18 -12.65 -13.91
CA GLY A 25 1.63 -13.96 -14.32
C GLY A 25 2.56 -15.15 -14.06
N SER A 26 3.75 -14.94 -13.48
CA SER A 26 4.75 -15.99 -13.28
C SER A 26 4.26 -17.15 -12.41
N TRP A 27 3.29 -16.90 -11.53
CA TRP A 27 2.72 -17.92 -10.65
C TRP A 27 1.43 -18.55 -11.19
N VAL A 28 0.94 -18.13 -12.36
CA VAL A 28 -0.21 -18.78 -13.00
C VAL A 28 0.24 -20.08 -13.68
N ARG A 29 -0.49 -21.16 -13.42
CA ARG A 29 -0.30 -22.45 -14.09
C ARG A 29 -0.99 -22.42 -15.46
N THR A 30 -0.21 -22.64 -16.51
CA THR A 30 -0.69 -22.69 -17.91
C THR A 30 -0.84 -24.10 -18.47
N GLY A 31 -0.33 -25.11 -17.76
CA GLY A 31 -0.45 -26.53 -18.11
C GLY A 31 -1.35 -27.30 -17.15
N PRO A 32 -1.25 -28.64 -17.13
CA PRO A 32 -1.99 -29.47 -16.17
C PRO A 32 -1.73 -29.05 -14.72
N VAL A 33 -2.75 -29.14 -13.87
CA VAL A 33 -2.63 -28.88 -12.43
C VAL A 33 -1.63 -29.87 -11.82
N ALA A 34 -0.65 -29.35 -11.09
CA ALA A 34 0.37 -30.14 -10.41
C ALA A 34 0.07 -30.29 -8.92
N ALA A 35 0.75 -31.25 -8.26
CA ALA A 35 0.64 -31.42 -6.82
C ALA A 35 1.06 -30.15 -6.07
N GLY A 36 0.22 -29.70 -5.13
CA GLY A 36 0.44 -28.48 -4.34
C GLY A 36 -0.01 -27.18 -5.02
N ASP A 37 -0.42 -27.22 -6.29
CA ASP A 37 -1.10 -26.09 -6.93
C ASP A 37 -2.47 -25.87 -6.25
N VAL A 38 -2.95 -24.62 -6.29
CA VAL A 38 -4.23 -24.22 -5.70
C VAL A 38 -5.12 -23.65 -6.79
N VAL A 39 -6.29 -24.24 -7.00
CA VAL A 39 -7.32 -23.67 -7.88
C VAL A 39 -7.96 -22.49 -7.18
N LEU A 40 -7.74 -21.28 -7.69
CA LEU A 40 -8.29 -20.05 -7.13
C LEU A 40 -9.72 -19.80 -7.61
N ALA A 41 -9.99 -20.09 -8.89
CA ALA A 41 -11.32 -19.98 -9.48
C ALA A 41 -11.47 -20.99 -10.63
N SER A 42 -12.67 -21.54 -10.78
CA SER A 42 -13.07 -22.35 -11.93
C SER A 42 -14.59 -22.36 -12.10
N GLY A 43 -15.09 -22.09 -13.31
CA GLY A 43 -16.50 -22.25 -13.65
C GLY A 43 -17.46 -21.47 -12.74
N GLY A 44 -17.11 -20.21 -12.40
CA GLY A 44 -17.94 -19.34 -11.55
C GLY A 44 -17.90 -19.66 -10.05
N SER A 45 -17.01 -20.55 -9.61
CA SER A 45 -16.78 -20.88 -8.20
C SER A 45 -15.30 -20.79 -7.87
N GLY A 46 -14.94 -20.68 -6.59
CA GLY A 46 -13.55 -20.58 -6.21
C GLY A 46 -13.30 -20.42 -4.72
N VAL A 47 -12.12 -19.91 -4.43
CA VAL A 47 -11.63 -19.62 -3.07
C VAL A 47 -12.46 -18.55 -2.40
N GLU A 48 -12.45 -18.55 -1.08
CA GLU A 48 -12.78 -17.39 -0.27
C GLU A 48 -11.51 -16.65 0.16
N ILE A 49 -11.61 -15.36 0.46
CA ILE A 49 -10.54 -14.59 1.08
C ILE A 49 -10.88 -14.41 2.56
N VAL A 50 -10.02 -14.90 3.45
CA VAL A 50 -10.22 -14.84 4.89
C VAL A 50 -9.38 -13.70 5.47
N VAL A 51 -10.04 -12.77 6.17
CA VAL A 51 -9.42 -11.67 6.89
C VAL A 51 -10.03 -11.59 8.28
N GLY A 52 -9.24 -11.91 9.30
CA GLY A 52 -9.71 -11.94 10.69
C GLY A 52 -10.16 -10.58 11.20
N ALA A 53 -11.05 -10.58 12.20
CA ALA A 53 -11.57 -9.34 12.79
C ALA A 53 -10.50 -8.48 13.51
N ALA A 54 -9.33 -9.04 13.83
CA ALA A 54 -8.20 -8.31 14.40
C ALA A 54 -7.29 -7.66 13.35
N GLU A 55 -7.49 -7.95 12.06
CA GLU A 55 -6.65 -7.37 11.01
C GLU A 55 -6.93 -5.87 10.82
N HIS A 56 -5.85 -5.13 10.57
CA HIS A 56 -5.89 -3.69 10.37
C HIS A 56 -6.62 -3.31 9.07
N LEU A 57 -7.09 -2.07 8.96
CA LEU A 57 -7.88 -1.58 7.83
C LEU A 57 -7.17 -1.77 6.48
N ASN A 58 -5.87 -1.50 6.42
CA ASN A 58 -5.08 -1.68 5.21
C ASN A 58 -5.01 -3.14 4.71
N VAL A 59 -5.04 -4.13 5.61
CA VAL A 59 -5.09 -5.55 5.24
C VAL A 59 -6.45 -5.91 4.63
N ARG A 60 -7.53 -5.36 5.19
CA ARG A 60 -8.89 -5.53 4.63
C ARG A 60 -9.03 -4.86 3.27
N GLN A 61 -8.45 -3.68 3.10
CA GLN A 61 -8.43 -3.01 1.81
C GLN A 61 -7.63 -3.82 0.78
N ALA A 62 -6.47 -4.39 1.16
CA ALA A 62 -5.69 -5.26 0.29
C ALA A 62 -6.46 -6.52 -0.14
N ALA A 63 -7.27 -7.12 0.76
CA ALA A 63 -8.17 -8.21 0.41
C ALA A 63 -9.26 -7.79 -0.59
N THR A 64 -9.83 -6.59 -0.44
CA THR A 64 -10.80 -6.03 -1.41
C THR A 64 -10.18 -5.88 -2.80
N PHE A 65 -8.94 -5.38 -2.88
CA PHE A 65 -8.22 -5.30 -4.15
C PHE A 65 -7.93 -6.68 -4.73
N LEU A 66 -7.44 -7.61 -3.93
CA LEU A 66 -7.17 -8.98 -4.39
C LEU A 66 -8.43 -9.69 -4.90
N ALA A 67 -9.59 -9.48 -4.26
CA ALA A 67 -10.86 -10.02 -4.73
C ALA A 67 -11.23 -9.49 -6.13
N GLY A 68 -11.07 -8.18 -6.34
CA GLY A 68 -11.31 -7.54 -7.64
C GLY A 68 -10.29 -7.96 -8.70
N ASP A 69 -9.04 -8.17 -8.31
CA ASP A 69 -7.98 -8.66 -9.19
C ASP A 69 -8.27 -10.09 -9.69
N ILE A 70 -8.71 -10.97 -8.79
CA ILE A 70 -9.12 -12.34 -9.15
C ILE A 70 -10.37 -12.31 -10.04
N GLU A 71 -11.33 -11.42 -9.78
CA GLU A 71 -12.50 -11.22 -10.63
C GLU A 71 -12.12 -10.75 -12.03
N ALA A 72 -11.23 -9.77 -12.15
CA ALA A 72 -10.75 -9.27 -13.45
C ALA A 72 -10.05 -10.36 -14.28
N ILE A 73 -9.37 -11.30 -13.62
CA ILE A 73 -8.67 -12.41 -14.27
C ILE A 73 -9.62 -13.56 -14.63
N SER A 74 -10.53 -13.94 -13.72
CA SER A 74 -11.26 -15.21 -13.81
C SER A 74 -12.77 -15.10 -13.99
N GLY A 75 -13.34 -13.90 -13.83
CA GLY A 75 -14.78 -13.66 -13.79
C GLY A 75 -15.46 -14.08 -12.48
N TYR A 76 -14.73 -14.68 -11.53
CA TYR A 76 -15.22 -15.01 -10.21
C TYR A 76 -14.67 -14.03 -9.17
N ARG A 77 -15.55 -13.41 -8.37
CA ARG A 77 -15.16 -12.56 -7.25
C ARG A 77 -15.18 -13.35 -5.94
N PRO A 78 -14.02 -13.65 -5.33
CA PRO A 78 -13.97 -14.33 -4.04
C PRO A 78 -14.73 -13.53 -2.96
N PRO A 79 -15.61 -14.16 -2.16
CA PRO A 79 -16.17 -13.51 -0.99
C PRO A 79 -15.09 -13.28 0.06
N ILE A 80 -15.16 -12.15 0.75
CA ILE A 80 -14.30 -11.85 1.90
C ILE A 80 -15.05 -12.23 3.17
N VAL A 81 -14.47 -13.14 3.96
CA VAL A 81 -15.07 -13.72 5.16
C VAL A 81 -14.16 -13.53 6.38
N ALA A 82 -14.76 -13.46 7.57
CA ALA A 82 -14.01 -13.28 8.81
C ALA A 82 -13.34 -14.57 9.32
N ALA A 83 -13.90 -15.73 8.95
CA ALA A 83 -13.44 -17.05 9.35
C ALA A 83 -13.60 -18.03 8.18
N PRO A 84 -12.75 -19.06 8.08
CA PRO A 84 -12.79 -20.00 6.97
C PRO A 84 -14.01 -20.91 7.03
N SER A 85 -14.63 -21.15 5.87
CA SER A 85 -15.69 -22.14 5.69
C SER A 85 -15.11 -23.56 5.67
N ALA A 86 -15.78 -24.51 6.33
CA ALA A 86 -15.31 -25.89 6.38
C ALA A 86 -15.19 -26.50 4.97
N GLY A 87 -14.04 -27.11 4.67
CA GLY A 87 -13.77 -27.77 3.39
C GLY A 87 -13.55 -26.84 2.20
N LYS A 88 -13.60 -25.50 2.39
CA LYS A 88 -13.30 -24.55 1.31
C LYS A 88 -11.81 -24.22 1.22
N THR A 89 -11.32 -24.16 -0.01
CA THR A 89 -10.03 -23.55 -0.33
C THR A 89 -10.08 -22.06 0.00
N SER A 90 -9.02 -21.53 0.61
CA SER A 90 -8.98 -20.13 1.05
C SER A 90 -7.66 -19.44 0.75
N ILE A 91 -7.72 -18.13 0.52
CA ILE A 91 -6.58 -17.23 0.65
C ILE A 91 -6.71 -16.55 2.02
N ARG A 92 -5.67 -16.60 2.85
CA ARG A 92 -5.70 -16.04 4.21
C ARG A 92 -4.67 -14.95 4.36
N LEU A 93 -5.13 -13.74 4.67
CA LEU A 93 -4.27 -12.62 5.03
C LEU A 93 -4.15 -12.60 6.55
N VAL A 94 -2.93 -12.79 7.06
CA VAL A 94 -2.69 -12.88 8.50
C VAL A 94 -1.43 -12.10 8.89
N THR A 95 -1.59 -11.12 9.74
CA THR A 95 -0.46 -10.44 10.38
C THR A 95 0.03 -11.29 11.56
N VAL A 96 1.34 -11.42 11.72
CA VAL A 96 1.94 -12.14 12.86
C VAL A 96 1.38 -11.59 14.17
N GLY A 97 0.75 -12.47 14.97
CA GLY A 97 0.08 -12.12 16.23
C GLY A 97 -1.45 -12.12 16.15
N ASN A 98 -2.04 -12.06 14.95
CA ASN A 98 -3.49 -11.92 14.76
C ASN A 98 -4.22 -13.25 14.46
N GLY A 99 -3.59 -14.40 14.67
CA GLY A 99 -4.21 -15.70 14.43
C GLY A 99 -3.24 -16.87 14.43
N SER A 100 -3.77 -18.06 14.17
CA SER A 100 -2.95 -19.25 13.97
C SER A 100 -2.31 -19.25 12.58
N LEU A 101 -1.08 -19.74 12.52
CA LEU A 101 -0.28 -19.85 11.30
C LEU A 101 0.09 -21.33 11.09
N PRO A 102 0.22 -21.79 9.84
CA PRO A 102 0.65 -23.15 9.56
C PRO A 102 2.12 -23.32 9.96
N SER A 103 2.53 -24.55 10.31
CA SER A 103 3.91 -24.89 10.65
C SER A 103 4.92 -24.58 9.53
N ALA A 104 4.45 -24.48 8.28
CA ALA A 104 5.25 -24.10 7.12
C ALA A 104 5.77 -22.64 7.18
N ILE A 105 5.20 -21.80 8.06
CA ILE A 105 5.60 -20.41 8.29
C ILE A 105 6.53 -20.35 9.51
N GLU A 106 7.80 -20.04 9.26
CA GLU A 106 8.78 -19.79 10.31
C GLU A 106 8.60 -18.39 10.90
N VAL A 107 7.69 -18.26 11.86
CA VAL A 107 7.29 -16.97 12.47
C VAL A 107 8.47 -16.17 13.03
N ALA A 108 9.50 -16.86 13.54
CA ALA A 108 10.71 -16.22 14.07
C ALA A 108 11.42 -15.34 13.01
N THR A 109 11.31 -15.68 11.72
CA THR A 109 11.91 -14.93 10.61
C THR A 109 11.15 -13.66 10.23
N LEU A 110 9.94 -13.47 10.77
CA LEU A 110 9.08 -12.29 10.52
C LEU A 110 9.01 -11.38 11.74
N ARG A 111 9.13 -11.90 12.96
CA ARG A 111 8.95 -11.12 14.19
C ARG A 111 9.97 -9.97 14.26
N GLY A 112 9.46 -8.76 14.47
CA GLY A 112 10.27 -7.54 14.57
C GLY A 112 10.83 -7.03 13.23
N GLN A 113 10.58 -7.71 12.12
CA GLN A 113 11.03 -7.25 10.80
C GLN A 113 10.14 -6.13 10.27
N TRP A 114 10.72 -5.21 9.51
CA TRP A 114 9.99 -4.12 8.88
C TRP A 114 9.37 -4.58 7.56
N GLU A 115 8.03 -4.67 7.51
CA GLU A 115 7.26 -4.90 6.26
C GLU A 115 7.65 -6.18 5.49
N ALA A 116 8.33 -7.12 6.15
CA ALA A 116 8.65 -8.44 5.62
C ALA A 116 7.39 -9.32 5.55
N TYR A 117 7.35 -10.25 4.61
CA TYR A 117 6.19 -11.13 4.42
C TYR A 117 6.51 -12.45 3.73
N ARG A 118 5.54 -13.37 3.72
CA ARG A 118 5.58 -14.67 3.06
C ARG A 118 4.32 -14.87 2.22
N VAL A 119 4.48 -15.58 1.10
CA VAL A 119 3.37 -16.15 0.32
C VAL A 119 3.61 -17.63 0.20
N ILE A 120 2.75 -18.45 0.81
CA ILE A 120 2.93 -19.92 0.84
C ILE A 120 1.63 -20.63 0.52
N THR A 121 1.68 -21.60 -0.38
CA THR A 121 0.63 -22.61 -0.52
C THR A 121 0.88 -23.75 0.46
N ALA A 122 -0.06 -24.03 1.36
CA ALA A 122 0.00 -25.17 2.29
C ALA A 122 -1.35 -25.87 2.31
N ALA A 123 -1.38 -27.13 1.86
CA ALA A 123 -2.61 -27.86 1.55
C ALA A 123 -3.49 -27.05 0.58
N ALA A 124 -4.79 -26.93 0.84
CA ALA A 124 -5.73 -26.13 0.04
C ALA A 124 -5.82 -24.67 0.52
N THR A 125 -4.72 -24.07 0.97
CA THR A 125 -4.73 -22.69 1.49
C THR A 125 -3.53 -21.90 1.00
N VAL A 126 -3.79 -20.68 0.52
CA VAL A 126 -2.77 -19.69 0.22
C VAL A 126 -2.63 -18.77 1.42
N TRP A 127 -1.46 -18.77 2.06
CA TRP A 127 -1.16 -17.96 3.22
C TRP A 127 -0.36 -16.73 2.81
N LEU A 128 -0.92 -15.55 3.10
CA LEU A 128 -0.31 -14.24 2.92
C LEU A 128 0.01 -13.68 4.30
N VAL A 129 1.25 -13.84 4.75
CA VAL A 129 1.63 -13.60 6.15
C VAL A 129 2.64 -12.48 6.26
N GLY A 130 2.28 -11.42 6.97
CA GLY A 130 3.16 -10.27 7.19
C GLY A 130 3.71 -10.18 8.60
N SER A 131 4.92 -9.63 8.71
CA SER A 131 5.53 -9.20 9.99
C SER A 131 4.74 -8.10 10.70
N ASN A 132 4.05 -7.27 9.93
CA ASN A 132 3.17 -6.19 10.36
C ASN A 132 2.04 -6.00 9.32
N PRO A 133 1.03 -5.16 9.58
CA PRO A 133 -0.11 -5.03 8.67
C PRO A 133 0.26 -4.61 7.24
N ARG A 134 1.25 -3.72 7.06
CA ARG A 134 1.73 -3.35 5.71
C ARG A 134 2.40 -4.52 5.00
N GLY A 135 3.21 -5.31 5.70
CA GLY A 135 3.78 -6.54 5.15
C GLY A 135 2.71 -7.51 4.67
N THR A 136 1.63 -7.69 5.45
CA THR A 136 0.50 -8.55 5.08
C THR A 136 -0.21 -8.02 3.83
N ALA A 137 -0.45 -6.70 3.74
CA ALA A 137 -1.01 -6.08 2.54
C ALA A 137 -0.08 -6.24 1.31
N PHE A 138 1.23 -6.05 1.46
CA PHE A 138 2.21 -6.24 0.38
C PHE A 138 2.31 -7.69 -0.11
N ALA A 139 2.01 -8.68 0.74
CA ALA A 139 1.87 -10.06 0.30
C ALA A 139 0.69 -10.24 -0.67
N ALA A 140 -0.44 -9.58 -0.42
CA ALA A 140 -1.60 -9.60 -1.31
C ALA A 140 -1.32 -8.92 -2.65
N TYR A 141 -0.71 -7.72 -2.65
CA TYR A 141 -0.31 -7.05 -3.90
C TYR A 141 0.73 -7.86 -4.68
N THR A 142 1.56 -8.63 -4.00
CA THR A 142 2.49 -9.58 -4.62
C THR A 142 1.80 -10.76 -5.25
N LEU A 143 0.80 -11.33 -4.58
CA LEU A 143 -0.03 -12.32 -5.23
C LEU A 143 -0.72 -11.74 -6.47
N SER A 144 -1.36 -10.57 -6.38
CA SER A 144 -2.02 -9.92 -7.51
C SER A 144 -1.10 -9.75 -8.72
N GLU A 145 0.10 -9.21 -8.51
CA GLU A 145 1.07 -9.03 -9.59
C GLU A 145 1.50 -10.37 -10.19
N ARG A 146 1.80 -11.36 -9.34
CA ARG A 146 2.23 -12.69 -9.77
C ARG A 146 1.14 -13.49 -10.47
N LEU A 147 -0.14 -13.14 -10.24
CA LEU A 147 -1.29 -13.65 -10.99
C LEU A 147 -1.51 -12.93 -12.32
N GLY A 148 -0.87 -11.78 -12.56
CA GLY A 148 -0.88 -11.10 -13.85
C GLY A 148 -1.33 -9.64 -13.81
N VAL A 149 -1.70 -9.08 -12.67
CA VAL A 149 -2.12 -7.67 -12.58
C VAL A 149 -0.92 -6.75 -12.68
N ASP A 150 -0.98 -5.76 -13.57
CA ASP A 150 0.02 -4.71 -13.66
C ASP A 150 -0.10 -3.74 -12.46
N PRO A 151 0.94 -3.50 -11.65
CA PRO A 151 0.90 -2.50 -10.60
C PRO A 151 0.52 -1.08 -11.07
N LEU A 152 0.71 -0.80 -12.37
CA LEU A 152 0.39 0.48 -13.01
C LEU A 152 -0.90 0.46 -13.86
N TYR A 153 -1.75 -0.57 -13.76
CA TYR A 153 -2.90 -0.78 -14.65
C TYR A 153 -3.87 0.41 -14.77
N LEU A 154 -4.01 1.21 -13.69
CA LEU A 154 -4.82 2.43 -13.66
C LEU A 154 -4.35 3.52 -14.64
N TRP A 155 -3.10 3.44 -15.09
CA TRP A 155 -2.44 4.44 -15.94
C TRP A 155 -2.06 3.90 -17.32
N THR A 156 -1.90 2.58 -17.44
CA THR A 156 -1.42 1.93 -18.68
C THR A 156 -2.55 1.42 -19.56
N GLY A 157 -3.78 1.36 -19.06
CA GLY A 157 -4.89 0.69 -19.75
C GLY A 157 -4.70 -0.83 -19.86
N TYR A 158 -3.76 -1.40 -19.10
CA TYR A 158 -3.47 -2.82 -19.11
C TYR A 158 -4.66 -3.62 -18.56
N VAL A 159 -5.07 -4.64 -19.32
CA VAL A 159 -6.08 -5.62 -18.90
C VAL A 159 -5.37 -6.96 -18.69
N PRO A 160 -5.50 -7.60 -17.52
CA PRO A 160 -4.88 -8.89 -17.29
C PRO A 160 -5.46 -9.97 -18.19
N GLY A 161 -4.64 -10.98 -18.54
CA GLY A 161 -5.10 -12.13 -19.31
C GLY A 161 -6.18 -12.91 -18.57
N HIS A 162 -7.21 -13.35 -19.29
CA HIS A 162 -8.29 -14.16 -18.71
C HIS A 162 -7.84 -15.60 -18.45
N HIS A 163 -8.20 -16.15 -17.29
CA HIS A 163 -7.91 -17.53 -16.89
C HIS A 163 -9.12 -18.19 -16.22
N ASP A 164 -9.68 -19.23 -16.84
CA ASP A 164 -10.69 -20.12 -16.26
C ASP A 164 -10.37 -21.59 -16.68
N PRO A 165 -9.83 -22.43 -15.78
CA PRO A 165 -9.56 -22.15 -14.37
C PRO A 165 -8.36 -21.22 -14.15
N LEU A 166 -8.45 -20.38 -13.11
CA LEU A 166 -7.30 -19.67 -12.54
C LEU A 166 -6.62 -20.55 -11.49
N VAL A 167 -5.42 -21.01 -11.79
CA VAL A 167 -4.66 -21.93 -10.93
C VAL A 167 -3.33 -21.31 -10.52
N LEU A 168 -3.11 -21.21 -9.20
CA LEU A 168 -1.86 -20.76 -8.60
C LEU A 168 -0.91 -21.95 -8.48
N LYS A 169 0.32 -21.81 -8.99
CA LYS A 169 1.39 -22.79 -8.80
C LYS A 169 1.70 -22.96 -7.31
N ALA A 170 2.10 -24.17 -6.89
CA ALA A 170 2.68 -24.38 -5.57
C ALA A 170 3.79 -23.34 -5.32
N THR A 171 3.61 -22.53 -4.28
CA THR A 171 4.42 -21.32 -4.05
C THR A 171 4.98 -21.32 -2.64
N ARG A 172 6.26 -21.01 -2.51
CA ARG A 172 6.94 -20.68 -1.25
C ARG A 172 7.84 -19.47 -1.49
N PHE A 173 7.30 -18.28 -1.27
CA PHE A 173 7.97 -17.02 -1.49
C PHE A 173 8.21 -16.28 -0.18
N ALA A 174 9.37 -15.63 -0.07
CA ALA A 174 9.75 -14.83 1.09
C ALA A 174 10.31 -13.48 0.66
N GLN A 175 9.76 -12.42 1.23
CA GLN A 175 10.30 -11.06 1.13
C GLN A 175 10.85 -10.66 2.51
N GLY A 176 12.13 -10.31 2.55
CA GLY A 176 12.77 -9.68 3.71
C GLY A 176 12.38 -8.20 3.84
N PRO A 177 12.88 -7.50 4.87
CA PRO A 177 12.66 -6.07 4.98
C PRO A 177 13.19 -5.33 3.74
N PRO A 178 12.50 -4.27 3.28
CA PRO A 178 12.98 -3.48 2.15
C PRO A 178 14.24 -2.71 2.54
N THR A 179 15.15 -2.52 1.57
CA THR A 179 16.39 -1.75 1.75
C THR A 179 16.10 -0.33 2.25
N PHE A 180 15.06 0.30 1.70
CA PHE A 180 14.62 1.63 2.09
C PHE A 180 13.34 1.55 2.94
N ARG A 181 13.42 2.09 4.16
CA ARG A 181 12.33 2.04 5.13
C ARG A 181 11.11 2.83 4.70
N TYR A 182 11.31 4.03 4.15
CA TYR A 182 10.26 4.91 3.63
C TYR A 182 10.45 5.06 2.13
N ARG A 183 9.40 4.77 1.37
CA ARG A 183 9.42 4.69 -0.09
C ARG A 183 8.12 5.29 -0.58
N GLY A 184 8.20 6.21 -1.54
CA GLY A 184 7.02 6.95 -1.93
C GLY A 184 7.22 7.80 -3.16
N PHE A 185 6.11 8.40 -3.56
CA PHE A 185 6.08 9.45 -4.55
C PHE A 185 5.70 10.77 -3.92
N PHE A 186 6.12 11.83 -4.57
CA PHE A 186 5.57 13.15 -4.40
C PHE A 186 4.92 13.53 -5.73
N HIS A 187 3.63 13.80 -5.69
CA HIS A 187 2.89 14.28 -6.86
C HIS A 187 2.98 15.81 -6.87
N ASP A 188 3.88 16.35 -7.69
CA ASP A 188 4.19 17.78 -7.81
C ASP A 188 3.92 18.26 -9.24
N ASP A 189 4.02 19.58 -9.45
CA ASP A 189 3.75 20.27 -10.72
C ASP A 189 2.33 19.96 -11.27
N GLU A 190 1.34 19.98 -10.37
CA GLU A 190 -0.05 19.60 -10.69
C GLU A 190 -0.84 20.61 -11.51
N ASP A 191 -0.24 21.74 -11.81
CA ASP A 191 -0.70 22.68 -12.82
C ASP A 191 -0.75 22.03 -14.22
N ILE A 192 -0.10 20.89 -14.44
CA ILE A 192 -0.27 20.08 -15.67
C ILE A 192 -1.55 19.23 -15.70
N LEU A 193 -2.25 19.04 -14.56
CA LEU A 193 -3.54 18.38 -14.57
C LEU A 193 -4.57 19.29 -15.26
N PRO A 194 -5.56 18.73 -15.98
CA PRO A 194 -6.57 19.53 -16.65
C PRO A 194 -7.40 20.31 -15.61
N ARG A 195 -7.02 21.57 -15.40
CA ARG A 195 -7.72 22.56 -14.58
C ARG A 195 -8.19 23.70 -15.47
N PRO A 196 -9.27 24.41 -15.09
CA PRO A 196 -9.62 25.68 -15.73
C PRO A 196 -8.42 26.63 -15.71
N PHE A 197 -8.26 27.45 -16.75
CA PHE A 197 -7.25 28.51 -16.78
C PHE A 197 -7.72 29.73 -15.96
N ASP A 198 -6.78 30.38 -15.28
CA ASP A 198 -6.98 31.69 -14.67
C ASP A 198 -7.06 32.79 -15.74
N ALA A 199 -7.37 34.03 -15.33
CA ALA A 199 -7.52 35.16 -16.24
C ALA A 199 -6.23 35.51 -17.04
N ARG A 200 -5.08 34.95 -16.66
CA ARG A 200 -3.79 35.13 -17.34
C ARG A 200 -3.44 33.97 -18.26
N GLY A 201 -4.32 32.97 -18.39
CA GLY A 201 -4.10 31.78 -19.21
C GLY A 201 -3.23 30.71 -18.54
N TYR A 202 -3.02 30.78 -17.22
CA TYR A 202 -2.30 29.75 -16.47
C TYR A 202 -3.28 28.77 -15.81
N PRO A 203 -2.99 27.46 -15.75
CA PRO A 203 -3.84 26.51 -15.03
C PRO A 203 -4.11 26.97 -13.60
N LEU A 204 -5.36 26.87 -13.14
CA LEU A 204 -5.75 27.33 -11.82
C LEU A 204 -4.94 26.59 -10.74
N GLN A 205 -4.07 27.32 -10.06
CA GLN A 205 -3.17 26.79 -9.03
C GLN A 205 -3.84 26.65 -7.65
N THR A 206 -5.18 26.53 -7.60
CA THR A 206 -5.94 26.46 -6.35
C THR A 206 -7.09 25.47 -6.48
N GLY A 207 -7.67 25.06 -5.34
CA GLY A 207 -8.87 24.23 -5.28
C GLY A 207 -8.64 22.83 -4.72
N ASP A 208 -9.67 21.99 -4.89
CA ASP A 208 -9.73 20.63 -4.40
C ASP A 208 -9.33 19.63 -5.49
N VAL A 209 -8.61 18.58 -5.09
CA VAL A 209 -8.44 17.39 -5.93
C VAL A 209 -9.42 16.32 -5.46
N PRO A 210 -10.26 15.76 -6.36
CA PRO A 210 -11.24 14.75 -5.98
C PRO A 210 -10.60 13.54 -5.30
N LEU A 211 -11.26 13.02 -4.26
CA LEU A 211 -10.79 11.83 -3.53
C LEU A 211 -10.58 10.61 -4.44
N ALA A 212 -11.35 10.51 -5.54
CA ALA A 212 -11.17 9.47 -6.54
C ALA A 212 -9.77 9.46 -7.19
N TRP A 213 -9.14 10.64 -7.33
CA TRP A 213 -7.77 10.72 -7.81
C TRP A 213 -6.79 10.14 -6.78
N TYR A 214 -6.93 10.55 -5.51
CA TYR A 214 -6.10 10.03 -4.43
C TYR A 214 -6.23 8.53 -4.26
N ARG A 215 -7.44 7.95 -4.41
CA ARG A 215 -7.63 6.49 -4.43
C ARG A 215 -6.76 5.81 -5.50
N ARG A 216 -6.73 6.34 -6.73
CA ARG A 216 -5.90 5.76 -7.81
C ARG A 216 -4.40 5.90 -7.51
N TYR A 217 -3.99 7.08 -7.06
CA TYR A 217 -2.61 7.38 -6.71
C TYR A 217 -2.10 6.50 -5.55
N PHE A 218 -2.86 6.40 -4.46
CA PHE A 218 -2.52 5.60 -3.29
C PHE A 218 -2.53 4.10 -3.58
N GLU A 219 -3.50 3.63 -4.38
CA GLU A 219 -3.53 2.23 -4.81
C GLU A 219 -2.28 1.90 -5.63
N THR A 220 -1.87 2.79 -6.53
CA THR A 220 -0.66 2.64 -7.33
C THR A 220 0.58 2.58 -6.44
N ALA A 221 0.70 3.49 -5.47
CA ALA A 221 1.80 3.48 -4.50
C ALA A 221 1.87 2.13 -3.76
N LEU A 222 0.75 1.64 -3.22
CA LEU A 222 0.68 0.37 -2.50
C LEU A 222 1.01 -0.83 -3.39
N ARG A 223 0.49 -0.85 -4.63
CA ARG A 223 0.82 -1.87 -5.63
C ARG A 223 2.28 -1.81 -6.04
N LEU A 224 2.96 -0.67 -5.96
CA LEU A 224 4.42 -0.57 -6.14
C LEU A 224 5.20 -0.84 -4.84
N ARG A 225 4.52 -1.29 -3.77
CA ARG A 225 5.07 -1.60 -2.46
C ARG A 225 5.71 -0.38 -1.80
N MET A 226 5.20 0.81 -2.12
CA MET A 226 5.50 2.05 -1.41
C MET A 226 4.67 2.14 -0.14
N ASN A 227 5.14 2.93 0.82
CA ASN A 227 4.49 3.12 2.10
C ASN A 227 4.36 4.59 2.50
N MET A 228 4.74 5.53 1.64
CA MET A 228 4.71 6.96 1.91
C MET A 228 4.19 7.71 0.69
N VAL A 229 3.39 8.75 0.93
CA VAL A 229 2.84 9.62 -0.11
C VAL A 229 2.89 11.08 0.33
N ALA A 230 3.32 11.94 -0.58
CA ALA A 230 3.21 13.38 -0.43
C ALA A 230 2.16 13.89 -1.44
N PRO A 231 1.11 14.60 -1.00
CA PRO A 231 0.09 15.10 -1.90
C PRO A 231 0.47 16.46 -2.49
N TYR A 232 -0.31 16.90 -3.46
CA TYR A 232 -0.14 18.16 -4.20
C TYR A 232 0.05 19.39 -3.33
N VAL A 233 0.96 20.27 -3.71
CA VAL A 233 1.34 21.40 -2.86
C VAL A 233 0.29 22.52 -2.89
N ARG A 234 -0.29 22.80 -4.05
CA ARG A 234 -1.19 23.95 -4.28
C ARG A 234 -2.66 23.54 -4.26
N VAL A 235 -3.01 22.66 -3.33
CA VAL A 235 -4.39 22.20 -3.13
C VAL A 235 -4.77 22.21 -1.66
N HIS A 236 -6.07 22.26 -1.42
CA HIS A 236 -6.60 22.15 -0.08
C HIS A 236 -6.27 20.76 0.52
N ARG A 237 -5.66 20.75 1.70
CA ARG A 237 -5.25 19.55 2.46
C ARG A 237 -6.43 19.00 3.26
N ARG A 238 -7.38 18.39 2.57
CA ARG A 238 -8.59 17.84 3.18
C ARG A 238 -8.30 16.61 4.06
N PHE A 239 -8.94 16.56 5.24
CA PHE A 239 -8.81 15.47 6.21
C PHE A 239 -9.13 14.09 5.59
N GLU A 240 -10.12 13.99 4.71
CA GLU A 240 -10.49 12.70 4.12
C GLU A 240 -9.38 12.09 3.25
N VAL A 241 -8.45 12.91 2.75
CA VAL A 241 -7.27 12.43 2.02
C VAL A 241 -6.22 11.87 2.97
N GLN A 242 -6.00 12.53 4.11
CA GLN A 242 -5.09 12.06 5.17
C GLN A 242 -5.60 10.76 5.78
N GLN A 243 -6.88 10.72 6.14
CA GLN A 243 -7.54 9.53 6.65
C GLN A 243 -7.48 8.37 5.65
N LEU A 244 -7.74 8.63 4.35
CA LEU A 244 -7.61 7.59 3.33
C LEU A 244 -6.19 7.02 3.26
N ALA A 245 -5.15 7.87 3.34
CA ALA A 245 -3.77 7.40 3.37
C ALA A 245 -3.52 6.52 4.61
N SER A 246 -3.92 6.98 5.79
CA SER A 246 -3.75 6.25 7.06
C SER A 246 -4.48 4.90 7.07
N ASP A 247 -5.75 4.89 6.68
CA ASP A 247 -6.59 3.68 6.59
C ASP A 247 -5.99 2.63 5.66
N TRP A 248 -5.41 3.09 4.54
CA TRP A 248 -4.74 2.21 3.57
C TRP A 248 -3.29 1.89 3.95
N GLY A 249 -2.83 2.39 5.09
CA GLY A 249 -1.53 2.10 5.65
C GLY A 249 -0.39 2.83 4.93
N LEU A 250 -0.62 4.02 4.41
CA LEU A 250 0.42 4.92 3.87
C LEU A 250 0.77 5.97 4.92
N TYR A 251 2.05 6.27 5.06
CA TYR A 251 2.52 7.46 5.75
C TYR A 251 2.20 8.68 4.89
N TYR A 252 1.33 9.54 5.41
CA TYR A 252 1.08 10.85 4.83
C TYR A 252 2.22 11.78 5.21
N THR A 253 2.90 12.34 4.21
CA THR A 253 3.96 13.32 4.40
C THR A 253 3.70 14.53 3.51
N SER A 254 4.63 15.47 3.47
CA SER A 254 4.47 16.74 2.77
C SER A 254 5.77 17.20 2.13
N HIS A 255 5.68 18.21 1.27
CA HIS A 255 6.84 18.81 0.63
C HIS A 255 7.75 19.48 1.68
N HIS A 256 9.04 19.65 1.41
CA HIS A 256 10.02 20.06 2.43
C HIS A 256 9.73 21.42 3.11
N TYR A 257 8.99 22.30 2.43
CA TYR A 257 8.58 23.61 2.98
C TYR A 257 7.23 23.59 3.71
N ASP A 258 6.50 22.46 3.67
CA ASP A 258 5.28 22.22 4.46
C ASP A 258 5.69 21.80 5.89
N ILE A 259 6.27 22.74 6.64
CA ILE A 259 6.85 22.46 7.96
C ILE A 259 5.77 21.88 8.87
N LEU A 260 6.05 20.70 9.44
CA LEU A 260 5.13 19.97 10.31
C LEU A 260 3.74 19.78 9.68
N VAL A 261 3.72 19.42 8.39
CA VAL A 261 2.50 19.16 7.58
C VAL A 261 1.59 20.39 7.48
N SER A 262 2.12 21.57 7.75
CA SER A 262 1.40 22.82 7.63
C SER A 262 1.75 23.48 6.31
N ASN A 263 0.81 23.44 5.37
CA ASN A 263 0.99 23.97 4.02
C ASN A 263 1.01 25.51 4.02
N PRO A 264 2.16 26.17 3.82
CA PRO A 264 2.24 27.63 3.82
C PRO A 264 1.51 28.24 2.62
N PHE A 265 1.34 27.53 1.49
CA PHE A 265 0.51 28.01 0.38
C PHE A 265 -0.96 28.20 0.80
N GLY A 266 -1.46 27.31 1.66
CA GLY A 266 -2.83 27.39 2.20
C GLY A 266 -3.03 28.48 3.25
N LEU A 267 -1.95 29.07 3.76
CA LEU A 267 -2.00 30.02 4.87
C LEU A 267 -2.90 31.23 4.57
N MET A 268 -2.79 31.80 3.36
CA MET A 268 -3.73 32.80 2.85
C MET A 268 -4.74 32.20 1.87
N THR A 269 -4.28 31.38 0.93
CA THR A 269 -5.07 30.90 -0.21
C THR A 269 -6.28 30.05 0.20
N PHE A 270 -6.16 29.34 1.32
CA PHE A 270 -7.23 28.52 1.90
C PHE A 270 -7.63 29.01 3.30
N ASN A 271 -7.30 30.26 3.64
CA ASN A 271 -7.69 30.91 4.90
C ASN A 271 -7.20 30.20 6.19
N LEU A 272 -6.19 29.33 6.11
CA LEU A 272 -5.72 28.55 7.27
C LEU A 272 -5.16 29.43 8.40
N ALA A 273 -4.61 30.61 8.09
CA ALA A 273 -4.17 31.55 9.12
C ALA A 273 -5.34 32.01 10.00
N ALA A 274 -6.46 32.40 9.39
CA ALA A 274 -7.63 32.85 10.12
C ALA A 274 -8.29 31.70 10.91
N GLU A 275 -8.38 30.51 10.31
CA GLU A 275 -8.92 29.32 10.98
C GLU A 275 -8.10 28.94 12.23
N ARG A 276 -6.78 29.10 12.16
CA ARG A 276 -5.87 28.84 13.28
C ARG A 276 -5.67 30.07 14.19
N GLY A 277 -6.35 31.18 13.93
CA GLY A 277 -6.27 32.40 14.75
C GLY A 277 -4.89 33.08 14.74
N VAL A 278 -4.16 33.00 13.63
CA VAL A 278 -2.82 33.58 13.46
C VAL A 278 -2.80 34.61 12.34
N ARG A 279 -1.77 35.44 12.31
CA ARG A 279 -1.58 36.40 11.21
C ARG A 279 -1.08 35.72 9.93
N PRO A 280 -1.39 36.28 8.74
CA PRO A 280 -1.07 35.65 7.47
C PRO A 280 0.39 35.84 6.98
N ASP A 281 1.23 36.58 7.71
CA ASP A 281 2.63 36.80 7.34
C ASP A 281 3.50 35.58 7.67
N TYR A 282 4.08 34.94 6.64
CA TYR A 282 5.01 33.82 6.81
C TYR A 282 6.45 34.33 7.09
N ASP A 283 6.63 34.99 8.23
CA ASP A 283 7.89 35.60 8.64
C ASP A 283 8.26 35.18 10.08
N TRP A 284 9.39 34.50 10.23
CA TRP A 284 9.87 34.05 11.53
C TRP A 284 10.28 35.18 12.48
N PHE A 285 10.83 36.27 11.95
CA PHE A 285 11.35 37.35 12.78
C PHE A 285 10.23 38.22 13.35
N THR A 286 9.16 38.42 12.59
CA THR A 286 8.05 39.30 12.97
C THR A 286 6.79 38.54 13.41
N ASN A 287 6.63 37.26 13.03
CA ASN A 287 5.47 36.42 13.34
C ASN A 287 5.81 35.07 13.99
N ARG A 288 6.89 35.00 14.77
CA ARG A 288 7.36 33.75 15.39
C ARG A 288 6.25 32.94 16.08
N ASP A 289 5.48 33.57 16.97
CA ASP A 289 4.46 32.86 17.76
C ASP A 289 3.23 32.45 16.92
N GLY A 290 2.94 33.21 15.87
CA GLY A 290 1.95 32.85 14.86
C GLY A 290 2.38 31.61 14.07
N LEU A 291 3.63 31.56 13.60
CA LEU A 291 4.17 30.39 12.90
C LEU A 291 4.23 29.15 13.80
N LEU A 292 4.63 29.29 15.06
CA LEU A 292 4.61 28.18 16.01
C LEU A 292 3.18 27.64 16.23
N THR A 293 2.20 28.53 16.36
CA THR A 293 0.78 28.13 16.49
C THR A 293 0.28 27.47 15.20
N PHE A 294 0.64 28.03 14.05
CA PHE A 294 0.33 27.46 12.74
C PHE A 294 0.87 26.04 12.63
N TRP A 295 2.16 25.80 12.90
CA TRP A 295 2.76 24.47 12.81
C TRP A 295 2.20 23.47 13.83
N ARG A 296 1.87 23.91 15.05
CA ARG A 296 1.18 23.06 16.02
C ARG A 296 -0.19 22.60 15.52
N GLY A 297 -0.91 23.48 14.81
CA GLY A 297 -2.18 23.13 14.16
C GLY A 297 -2.03 21.95 13.20
N GLY A 298 -1.02 21.98 12.32
CA GLY A 298 -0.78 20.88 11.38
C GLY A 298 -0.47 19.55 12.07
N VAL A 299 0.32 19.56 13.15
CA VAL A 299 0.58 18.36 13.96
C VAL A 299 -0.70 17.84 14.62
N ALA A 300 -1.50 18.73 15.22
CA ALA A 300 -2.72 18.35 15.92
C ALA A 300 -3.79 17.78 14.98
N GLU A 301 -3.93 18.36 13.79
CA GLU A 301 -4.88 17.91 12.75
C GLU A 301 -4.52 16.52 12.17
N ASN A 302 -3.25 16.11 12.27
CA ASN A 302 -2.72 14.85 11.71
C ASN A 302 -2.19 13.89 12.80
N HIS A 303 -2.62 14.06 14.05
CA HIS A 303 -2.09 13.26 15.17
C HIS A 303 -2.54 11.79 15.14
N ASP A 304 -3.80 11.55 14.78
CA ASP A 304 -4.45 10.23 14.77
C ASP A 304 -4.39 9.56 13.39
#